data_AF-A0AAI9IZJ7-F1
#
_entry.id   AF-A0AAI9IZJ7-F1
#
_cell.length_a   1.000
_cell.length_b   1.000
_cell.length_c   1.000
_cell.angle_alpha   90.00
_cell.angle_beta   90.00
_cell.angle_gamma   90.00
#
_symmetry.space_group_name_H-M   'P 1'
#
loop_
_entity.id
_entity.type
_entity.pdbx_description
1 polymer ?
#
loop_
_entity_poly.entity_id
_entity_poly.type
_entity_poly.pdbx_seq_one_letter_code
_entity_poly.pdbx_strand_id
1 'polypeptide(L)' 'MSVMCPACQAINAGSSGVEPHPRLGHQGFTNPSQKGREANREDHFRCIECGAKWLRETDRWGVDLGFRLAP' A
#
# COMPACT_ATOMS: atom_id res chain seq x y z
N MET A 1 6.05 21.35 -0.30
CA MET A 1 6.84 20.13 -0.02
C MET A 1 5.95 19.21 0.81
N SER A 2 5.44 18.12 0.23
CA SER A 2 4.60 17.17 0.96
C SER A 2 5.48 16.29 1.83
N VAL A 3 5.84 16.80 3.01
CA VAL A 3 6.55 16.03 4.03
C VAL A 3 5.54 15.00 4.54
N MET A 4 5.82 13.72 4.32
CA MET A 4 5.03 12.64 4.90
C MET A 4 4.88 12.85 6.41
N CYS A 5 3.71 12.55 6.95
CA CYS A 5 3.54 12.50 8.39
C CYS A 5 4.47 11.41 8.98
N PRO A 6 4.89 11.53 10.25
CA PRO A 6 5.78 10.56 10.88
C PRO A 6 5.23 9.13 10.84
N ALA A 7 3.90 8.96 10.86
CA ALA A 7 3.26 7.66 10.71
C ALA A 7 3.52 7.04 9.32
N CYS A 8 3.40 7.82 8.24
CA CYS A 8 3.77 7.36 6.89
C CYS A 8 5.27 7.09 6.77
N GLN A 9 6.12 7.90 7.43
CA GLN A 9 7.56 7.66 7.43
C GLN A 9 7.96 6.37 8.16
N ALA A 10 7.15 5.94 9.13
CA ALA A 10 7.35 4.68 9.86
C ALA A 10 6.95 3.44 9.03
N ILE A 11 6.21 3.59 7.93
CA ILE A 11 5.88 2.47 7.03
C ILE A 11 7.14 2.10 6.26
N ASN A 12 7.68 0.91 6.55
CA ASN A 12 8.83 0.39 5.84
C ASN A 12 8.40 -0.22 4.50
N ALA A 13 8.64 0.51 3.41
CA ALA A 13 8.29 0.08 2.07
C ALA A 13 9.01 -1.23 1.69
N GLY A 14 8.27 -2.18 1.11
CA GLY A 14 8.78 -3.50 0.73
C GLY A 14 8.87 -4.51 1.88
N SER A 15 8.47 -4.14 3.10
CA SER A 15 8.34 -5.08 4.20
C SER A 15 6.94 -5.69 4.23
N SER A 16 6.87 -7.02 4.18
CA SER A 16 5.65 -7.79 4.39
C SER A 16 5.20 -7.74 5.85
N GLY A 17 3.90 -7.85 6.08
CA GLY A 17 3.29 -7.85 7.42
C GLY A 17 3.22 -6.49 8.09
N VAL A 18 3.58 -5.41 7.39
CA VAL A 18 3.40 -4.05 7.91
C VAL A 18 1.92 -3.73 7.97
N GLU A 19 1.45 -3.27 9.11
CA GLU A 19 0.06 -2.83 9.28
C GLU A 19 -0.10 -1.37 8.84
N PRO A 20 -1.20 -1.02 8.15
CA PRO A 20 -1.52 0.37 7.86
C PRO A 20 -1.72 1.13 9.17
N HIS A 21 -1.09 2.29 9.32
CA HIS A 21 -1.32 3.13 10.50
C HIS A 21 -2.78 3.65 10.53
N PRO A 22 -3.33 4.06 11.68
CA PRO A 22 -4.76 4.39 11.81
C PRO A 22 -5.27 5.51 10.88
N ARG A 23 -4.39 6.43 10.48
CA ARG A 23 -4.69 7.52 9.53
C ARG A 23 -4.63 7.10 8.05
N LEU A 24 -4.33 5.83 7.76
CA LEU A 24 -4.18 5.31 6.40
C LEU A 24 -5.51 4.70 5.98
N GLY A 25 -6.31 5.47 5.25
CA GLY A 25 -7.62 5.02 4.77
C GLY A 25 -7.47 4.09 3.57
N HIS A 26 -8.14 2.94 3.60
CA HIS A 26 -8.24 2.04 2.45
C HIS A 26 -9.20 2.62 1.40
N GLN A 27 -8.69 2.87 0.20
CA GLN A 27 -9.40 3.50 -0.91
C GLN A 27 -10.08 2.47 -1.83
N GLY A 28 -9.77 1.18 -1.67
CA GLY A 28 -10.24 0.10 -2.54
C GLY A 28 -9.07 -0.72 -3.05
N PHE A 29 -9.37 -1.71 -3.90
CA PHE A 29 -8.35 -2.58 -4.47
C PHE A 29 -8.55 -2.71 -5.98
N THR A 30 -7.47 -3.03 -6.67
CA THR A 30 -7.46 -3.35 -8.10
C THR A 30 -6.75 -4.67 -8.32
N ASN A 31 -7.09 -5.36 -9.41
CA ASN A 31 -6.31 -6.49 -9.89
C ASN A 31 -5.30 -5.96 -10.91
N PRO A 32 -4.00 -6.27 -10.77
CA PRO A 32 -3.01 -5.76 -11.70
C PRO A 32 -3.20 -6.44 -13.06
N SER A 33 -3.27 -5.64 -14.12
CA SER A 33 -3.45 -6.12 -15.51
C SER A 33 -2.19 -6.76 -16.12
N GLN A 34 -1.15 -6.97 -15.32
CA GLN A 34 0.13 -7.47 -15.80
C GLN A 34 0.11 -9.00 -15.86
N LYS A 35 0.44 -9.55 -17.03
CA LYS A 35 0.46 -11.01 -17.30
C LYS A 35 1.30 -11.74 -16.25
N GLY A 36 0.69 -12.67 -15.52
CA GLY A 36 1.34 -13.41 -14.43
C GLY A 36 1.16 -12.81 -13.02
N ARG A 37 0.60 -11.60 -12.89
CA ARG A 37 0.14 -11.02 -11.61
C ARG A 37 -1.38 -10.89 -11.53
N GLU A 38 -2.13 -11.38 -12.53
CA GLU A 38 -3.59 -11.21 -12.63
C GLU A 38 -4.36 -11.73 -11.41
N ALA A 39 -3.78 -12.71 -10.69
CA ALA A 39 -4.34 -13.27 -9.47
C ALA A 39 -3.90 -12.51 -8.19
N ASN A 40 -3.06 -11.50 -8.32
CA ASN A 40 -2.64 -10.63 -7.23
C ASN A 40 -3.71 -9.56 -7.00
N ARG A 41 -3.70 -9.01 -5.79
CA ARG A 41 -4.60 -7.93 -5.37
C ARG A 41 -3.74 -6.75 -4.94
N GLU A 42 -3.95 -5.60 -5.56
CA GLU A 42 -3.30 -4.36 -5.17
C GLU A 42 -4.29 -3.50 -4.39
N ASP A 43 -4.13 -3.42 -3.08
CA ASP A 43 -4.92 -2.57 -2.20
C ASP A 43 -4.33 -1.14 -2.20
N HIS A 44 -5.20 -0.16 -2.40
CA HIS A 44 -4.87 1.26 -2.50
C HIS A 44 -5.19 1.94 -1.19
N PHE A 45 -4.25 2.74 -0.71
CA PHE A 45 -4.32 3.40 0.57
C PHE A 45 -3.99 4.88 0.43
N ARG A 46 -4.69 5.72 1.19
CA ARG A 46 -4.44 7.16 1.22
C ARG A 46 -4.39 7.65 2.66
N CYS A 47 -3.29 8.30 3.00
CA CYS A 47 -3.15 8.94 4.30
C CYS A 47 -4.01 10.20 4.35
N ILE A 48 -4.88 10.29 5.35
CA ILE A 48 -5.76 11.46 5.53
C ILE A 48 -5.02 12.68 6.10
N GLU A 49 -3.84 12.48 6.71
CA GLU A 49 -3.06 13.58 7.29
C GLU A 49 -2.13 14.24 6.27
N CYS A 50 -1.28 13.47 5.59
CA CYS A 50 -0.32 14.03 4.62
C CYS A 50 -0.73 13.84 3.16
N GLY A 51 -1.82 13.12 2.88
CA GLY A 51 -2.27 12.82 1.52
C GLY A 51 -1.43 11.77 0.79
N ALA A 52 -0.41 11.18 1.43
CA ALA A 52 0.46 10.17 0.82
C ALA A 52 -0.35 8.95 0.35
N LYS A 53 -0.02 8.47 -0.85
CA LYS A 53 -0.67 7.31 -1.46
C LYS A 53 0.24 6.10 -1.32
N TRP A 54 -0.32 5.04 -0.77
CA TRP A 54 0.35 3.78 -0.53
C TRP A 54 -0.38 2.67 -1.29
N LEU A 55 0.38 1.70 -1.78
CA LEU A 55 -0.12 0.52 -2.47
C LEU A 55 0.38 -0.70 -1.72
N ARG A 56 -0.45 -1.72 -1.54
CA ARG A 56 -0.06 -2.99 -0.94
C ARG A 56 -0.43 -4.09 -1.91
N GLU A 57 0.56 -4.84 -2.39
CA GLU A 57 0.30 -5.97 -3.27
C GLU A 57 0.22 -7.26 -2.44
N THR A 58 -0.83 -8.04 -2.65
CA THR A 58 -1.00 -9.37 -2.07
C THR A 58 -0.98 -10.38 -3.21
N ASP A 59 -0.13 -11.40 -3.11
CA ASP A 59 -0.03 -12.46 -4.11
C ASP A 59 -1.28 -13.36 -4.11
N ARG A 60 -1.45 -14.19 -5.15
CA ARG A 60 -2.59 -15.12 -5.30
C ARG A 60 -2.83 -16.08 -4.12
N TRP A 61 -1.83 -16.26 -3.27
CA TRP A 61 -1.90 -17.11 -2.07
C TRP A 61 -2.23 -16.32 -0.79
N GLY A 62 -2.53 -15.02 -0.90
CA GLY A 62 -2.77 -14.16 0.26
C GLY A 62 -1.48 -13.66 0.92
N VAL A 63 -0.33 -13.81 0.27
CA VAL A 63 0.97 -13.38 0.80
C VAL A 63 1.13 -11.89 0.55
N ASP A 64 1.28 -11.12 1.62
CA ASP A 64 1.61 -9.71 1.54
C ASP A 64 3.02 -9.52 0.98
N LEU A 65 3.13 -8.77 -0.12
CA LEU A 65 4.41 -8.39 -0.74
C LEU A 65 4.91 -7.03 -0.21
N GLY A 66 4.18 -6.43 0.72
CA GLY A 66 4.54 -5.21 1.43
C GLY A 66 4.02 -3.94 0.77
N PHE A 67 4.20 -2.83 1.49
CA PHE A 67 3.75 -1.51 1.07
C PHE A 67 4.72 -0.87 0.07
N ARG A 68 4.18 -0.12 -0.89
CA ARG A 68 4.90 0.62 -1.91
C ARG A 68 4.33 2.02 -2.00
N LEU A 69 5.18 3.02 -2.24
CA LEU A 69 4.69 4.37 -2.48
C LEU A 69 4.14 4.49 -3.90
N ALA A 70 2.92 5.01 -4.04
CA ALA A 70 2.43 5.39 -5.36
C ALA A 70 3.10 6.72 -5.79
N PRO A 71 3.45 6.88 -7.07
CA PRO A 71 3.98 8.13 -7.61
C PRO A 71 2.95 9.27 -7.61
#